data_AF-A0A401P234-F1
#
_entry.id   AF-A0A401P234-F1
#
_cell.length_a   1.000
_cell.length_b   1.000
_cell.length_c   1.000
_cell.angle_alpha   90.00
_cell.angle_beta   90.00
_cell.angle_gamma   90.00
#
_symmetry.space_group_name_H-M   'P 1'
#
loop_
_entity.id
_entity.type
_entity.pdbx_description
1 polymer ?
#
loop_
_entity_poly.entity_id
_entity_poly.type
_entity_poly.pdbx_seq_one_letter_code
_entity_poly.pdbx_strand_id
1 'polypeptide(L)'
;MRRSNIYTRASWSIREVTGYILAALNQFEYLPLENLRIIRGTKLYEERYALTILLNYKKDGTFGLRQLGLQNMTEILNGGIYIDQNKFLCYVNTIHWHDIVRDPPAADIIIVPTNTTVACGRCHKSCNGRCWGPSENQCQTREYLS
;
A
#
# COMPACT_ATOMS: atom_id res chain seq x y z
N MET A 1 -22.12 -2.21 16.68
CA MET A 1 -21.06 -2.22 17.72
C MET A 1 -19.71 -2.36 17.04
N ARG A 2 -18.95 -1.27 16.83
CA ARG A 2 -17.62 -1.33 16.22
C ARG A 2 -16.62 -1.76 17.29
N ARG A 3 -16.16 -3.02 17.25
CA ARG A 3 -14.98 -3.45 18.02
C ARG A 3 -13.78 -2.68 17.48
N SER A 4 -13.45 -1.56 18.12
CA SER A 4 -12.26 -0.78 17.81
C SER A 4 -11.07 -1.56 18.34
N ASN A 5 -10.41 -2.33 17.47
CA ASN A 5 -9.25 -3.14 17.86
C ASN A 5 -8.08 -2.18 18.18
N ILE A 6 -7.44 -2.29 19.34
CA ILE A 6 -6.40 -1.33 19.79
C ILE A 6 -5.30 -1.13 18.74
N TYR A 7 -4.96 -2.19 18.00
CA TYR A 7 -4.01 -2.16 16.87
C TYR A 7 -4.43 -1.24 15.71
N THR A 8 -5.73 -1.10 15.46
CA THR A 8 -6.22 -0.13 14.46
C THR A 8 -5.90 1.29 14.93
N ARG A 9 -6.23 1.67 16.17
CA ARG A 9 -5.96 3.03 16.66
C ARG A 9 -4.48 3.43 16.60
N ALA A 10 -3.56 2.50 16.89
CA ALA A 10 -2.13 2.78 16.81
C ALA A 10 -1.63 2.96 15.36
N SER A 11 -2.14 2.17 14.40
CA SER A 11 -1.76 2.30 12.99
C SER A 11 -2.30 3.60 12.37
N TRP A 12 -3.48 4.05 12.80
CA TRP A 12 -4.02 5.35 12.42
C TRP A 12 -3.15 6.54 12.81
N SER A 13 -2.25 6.44 13.80
CA SER A 13 -1.37 7.58 14.17
C SER A 13 0.00 7.55 13.50
N ILE A 14 0.34 6.48 12.77
CA ILE A 14 1.64 6.37 12.11
C ILE A 14 1.69 7.38 10.96
N ARG A 15 2.68 8.27 11.00
CA ARG A 15 2.96 9.27 9.94
C ARG A 15 4.24 9.00 9.19
N GLU A 16 5.17 8.30 9.82
CA GLU A 16 6.49 8.06 9.27
C GLU A 16 6.99 6.69 9.74
N VAL A 17 7.66 5.97 8.86
CA VAL A 17 8.40 4.75 9.18
C VAL A 17 9.86 4.95 8.80
N THR A 18 10.76 4.85 9.79
CA THR A 18 12.20 5.07 9.56
C THR A 18 12.84 3.91 8.77
N GLY A 19 12.46 2.67 9.05
CA GLY A 19 12.96 1.48 8.37
C GLY A 19 12.13 1.14 7.13
N TYR A 20 11.56 -0.07 7.13
CA TYR A 20 10.68 -0.60 6.09
C TYR A 20 9.34 -1.05 6.68
N ILE A 21 8.35 -1.22 5.81
CA ILE A 21 7.06 -1.85 6.13
C ILE A 21 7.03 -3.24 5.50
N LEU A 22 6.80 -4.26 6.32
CA LEU A 22 6.53 -5.63 5.87
C LEU A 22 5.14 -6.05 6.34
N ALA A 23 4.20 -6.17 5.41
CA ALA A 23 2.91 -6.81 5.65
C ALA A 23 2.91 -8.16 4.92
N ALA A 24 3.22 -9.23 5.66
CA ALA A 24 3.24 -10.57 5.11
C ALA A 24 2.42 -11.56 5.93
N LEU A 25 1.80 -12.53 5.25
CA LEU A 25 1.10 -13.67 5.85
C LEU A 25 -0.07 -13.28 6.78
N ASN A 26 -0.71 -12.14 6.54
CA ASN A 26 -1.81 -11.66 7.36
C ASN A 26 -3.20 -12.06 6.83
N GLN A 27 -4.19 -12.00 7.72
CA GLN A 27 -5.60 -12.22 7.41
C GLN A 27 -6.42 -10.99 7.84
N PHE A 28 -6.32 -9.90 7.07
CA PHE A 28 -7.16 -8.71 7.19
C PHE A 28 -7.53 -8.21 5.79
N GLU A 29 -8.65 -7.49 5.64
CA GLU A 29 -9.04 -6.92 4.34
C GLU A 29 -8.46 -5.54 4.06
N TYR A 30 -8.02 -4.84 5.10
CA TYR A 30 -7.58 -3.45 5.02
C TYR A 30 -6.31 -3.22 5.83
N LEU A 31 -5.33 -2.52 5.25
CA LEU A 31 -4.14 -2.01 5.94
C LEU A 31 -4.35 -0.52 6.29
N PRO A 32 -4.68 -0.17 7.55
CA PRO A 32 -5.12 1.17 7.93
C PRO A 32 -3.95 2.13 8.25
N LEU A 33 -3.14 2.45 7.25
CA LEU A 33 -1.99 3.37 7.38
C LEU A 33 -2.27 4.75 6.77
N GLU A 34 -3.51 5.22 6.92
CA GLU A 34 -4.03 6.37 6.17
C GLU A 34 -3.29 7.68 6.47
N ASN A 35 -2.62 7.76 7.62
CA ASN A 35 -1.84 8.93 8.01
C ASN A 35 -0.35 8.81 7.68
N LEU A 36 0.10 7.65 7.17
CA LEU A 36 1.48 7.46 6.74
C LEU A 36 1.78 8.39 5.59
N ARG A 37 2.87 9.14 5.70
CA ARG A 37 3.36 10.07 4.68
C ARG A 37 4.65 9.58 4.04
N ILE A 38 5.59 9.12 4.88
CA ILE A 38 6.97 8.87 4.48
C ILE A 38 7.46 7.50 4.99
N ILE A 39 8.15 6.76 4.15
CA ILE A 39 9.04 5.66 4.55
C ILE A 39 10.48 6.09 4.25
N ARG A 40 11.35 6.15 5.28
CA ARG A 40 12.73 6.61 5.10
C ARG A 40 13.66 5.55 4.52
N GLY A 41 13.40 4.27 4.75
CA GLY A 41 14.24 3.20 4.20
C GLY A 41 15.67 3.17 4.75
N THR A 42 15.88 3.54 6.03
CA THR A 42 17.21 3.41 6.66
C THR A 42 17.60 1.94 6.91
N LYS A 43 16.62 1.05 6.88
CA LYS A 43 16.75 -0.40 6.79
C LYS A 43 15.79 -0.88 5.71
N LEU A 44 16.16 -1.94 5.01
CA LEU A 44 15.39 -2.51 3.91
C LEU A 44 15.13 -4.00 4.14
N TYR A 45 13.95 -4.47 3.76
CA TYR A 45 13.66 -5.90 3.70
C TYR A 45 14.46 -6.53 2.55
N GLU A 46 15.15 -7.64 2.84
CA GLU A 46 16.07 -8.30 1.92
C GLU A 46 17.10 -7.33 1.29
N GLU A 47 17.48 -6.29 2.05
CA GLU A 47 18.42 -5.25 1.62
C GLU A 47 17.96 -4.44 0.40
N ARG A 48 16.68 -4.58 -0.01
CA ARG A 48 16.13 -3.97 -1.24
C ARG A 48 14.88 -3.14 -1.05
N TYR A 49 13.93 -3.61 -0.24
CA TYR A 49 12.57 -3.07 -0.26
C TYR A 49 12.22 -2.28 1.00
N ALA A 50 11.68 -1.08 0.81
CA ALA A 50 11.11 -0.26 1.87
C ALA A 50 9.64 -0.57 2.14
N LEU A 51 8.94 -1.12 1.13
CA LEU A 51 7.55 -1.56 1.25
C LEU A 51 7.41 -2.96 0.66
N THR A 52 7.06 -3.93 1.49
CA THR A 52 6.81 -5.32 1.08
C THR A 52 5.41 -5.75 1.52
N ILE A 53 4.56 -6.13 0.57
CA ILE A 53 3.20 -6.64 0.81
C ILE A 53 3.08 -8.02 0.14
N LEU A 54 3.04 -9.10 0.93
CA LEU A 54 3.15 -10.46 0.39
C LEU A 54 2.20 -11.45 1.07
N LEU A 55 1.52 -12.32 0.30
CA LEU A 55 0.78 -13.47 0.85
C LEU A 55 -0.27 -13.13 1.92
N ASN A 56 -0.93 -11.97 1.84
CA ASN A 56 -1.93 -11.56 2.83
C ASN A 56 -3.31 -12.13 2.52
N TYR A 57 -3.48 -13.45 2.62
CA TYR A 57 -4.76 -14.11 2.45
C TYR A 57 -4.83 -15.46 3.18
N LYS A 58 -6.04 -15.92 3.46
CA LYS A 58 -6.28 -17.28 3.97
C LYS A 58 -6.15 -18.27 2.80
N LYS A 59 -5.20 -19.22 2.87
CA LYS A 59 -4.87 -20.17 1.79
C LYS A 59 -6.10 -20.88 1.20
N ASP A 60 -7.02 -21.31 2.06
CA ASP A 60 -8.24 -22.05 1.66
C ASP A 60 -9.50 -21.19 1.70
N GLY A 61 -9.35 -19.86 1.71
CA GLY A 61 -10.46 -18.94 1.96
C GLY A 61 -10.77 -18.01 0.80
N THR A 62 -11.87 -17.29 0.95
CA THR A 62 -12.31 -16.14 0.12
C THR A 62 -11.93 -14.79 0.76
N PHE A 63 -10.99 -14.82 1.71
CA PHE A 63 -10.68 -13.71 2.60
C PHE A 63 -9.19 -13.39 2.57
N GLY A 64 -8.88 -12.10 2.45
CA GLY A 64 -7.52 -11.58 2.42
C GLY A 64 -7.51 -10.08 2.17
N LEU A 65 -6.31 -9.51 2.08
CA LEU A 65 -6.09 -8.09 1.90
C LEU A 65 -6.69 -7.62 0.57
N ARG A 66 -7.57 -6.62 0.66
CA ARG A 66 -8.31 -6.04 -0.47
C ARG A 66 -7.87 -4.63 -0.80
N GLN A 67 -7.44 -3.87 0.19
CA GLN A 67 -7.15 -2.45 0.02
C GLN A 67 -6.02 -1.99 0.95
N LEU A 68 -5.14 -1.13 0.43
CA LEU A 68 -4.13 -0.44 1.21
C LEU A 68 -4.62 0.97 1.53
N GLY A 69 -4.66 1.34 2.80
CA GLY A 69 -4.93 2.70 3.23
C GLY A 69 -3.66 3.52 3.22
N LEU A 70 -3.16 3.90 2.04
CA LEU A 70 -1.90 4.64 1.86
C LEU A 70 -2.12 5.97 1.12
N GLN A 71 -3.33 6.52 1.15
CA GLN A 71 -3.72 7.69 0.35
C GLN A 71 -2.95 8.99 0.65
N ASN A 72 -2.34 9.09 1.83
CA ASN A 72 -1.51 10.23 2.20
C ASN A 72 0.00 9.94 2.10
N MET A 73 0.39 8.74 1.65
CA MET A 73 1.80 8.39 1.47
C MET A 73 2.32 9.01 0.18
N THR A 74 3.29 9.90 0.32
CA THR A 74 3.84 10.69 -0.78
C THR A 74 5.30 10.38 -1.05
N GLU A 75 6.02 9.74 -0.11
CA GLU A 75 7.46 9.54 -0.29
C GLU A 75 8.00 8.21 0.29
N ILE A 76 8.85 7.56 -0.50
CA ILE A 76 9.80 6.53 -0.07
C ILE A 76 11.21 7.05 -0.39
N LEU A 77 11.99 7.35 0.65
CA LEU A 77 13.27 8.05 0.47
C LEU A 77 14.39 7.14 -0.04
N ASN A 78 14.35 5.86 0.32
CA ASN A 78 15.33 4.85 -0.06
C ASN A 78 14.66 3.48 -0.13
N GLY A 79 15.08 2.64 -1.06
CA GLY A 79 14.57 1.29 -1.27
C GLY A 79 13.38 1.20 -2.22
N GLY A 80 13.16 -0.01 -2.72
CA GLY A 80 12.10 -0.36 -3.66
C GLY A 80 10.79 -0.80 -3.02
N ILE A 81 9.92 -1.35 -3.86
CA ILE A 81 8.59 -1.84 -3.51
C ILE A 81 8.44 -3.27 -4.04
N TYR A 82 7.96 -4.17 -3.19
CA TYR A 82 7.63 -5.54 -3.58
C TYR A 82 6.18 -5.87 -3.19
N ILE A 83 5.31 -6.01 -4.17
CA ILE A 83 3.92 -6.43 -3.97
C ILE A 83 3.63 -7.64 -4.85
N ASP A 84 3.42 -8.78 -4.21
CA ASP A 84 3.20 -10.05 -4.91
C ASP A 84 2.29 -10.98 -4.08
N GLN A 85 1.63 -11.92 -4.75
CA GLN A 85 0.80 -12.96 -4.16
C GLN A 85 -0.26 -12.43 -3.17
N ASN A 86 -0.90 -11.30 -3.48
CA ASN A 86 -2.07 -10.84 -2.72
C ASN A 86 -3.33 -11.07 -3.57
N LYS A 87 -3.90 -12.28 -3.44
CA LYS A 87 -4.99 -12.80 -4.31
C LYS A 87 -6.23 -11.89 -4.40
N PHE A 88 -6.49 -11.12 -3.36
CA PHE A 88 -7.71 -10.29 -3.21
C PHE A 88 -7.44 -8.78 -3.32
N LEU A 89 -6.18 -8.36 -3.50
CA LEU A 89 -5.77 -6.96 -3.42
C LEU A 89 -6.15 -6.20 -4.68
N CYS A 90 -6.82 -5.06 -4.48
CA CYS A 90 -7.27 -4.16 -5.54
C CYS A 90 -6.46 -2.86 -5.56
N TYR A 91 -6.59 -2.13 -6.67
CA TYR A 91 -6.17 -0.74 -6.89
C TYR A 91 -4.65 -0.46 -6.95
N VAL A 92 -3.78 -1.32 -6.40
CA VAL A 92 -2.32 -1.09 -6.39
C VAL A 92 -1.68 -0.98 -7.77
N ASN A 93 -2.32 -1.57 -8.80
CA ASN A 93 -1.92 -1.45 -10.20
C ASN A 93 -2.28 -0.09 -10.83
N THR A 94 -3.12 0.69 -10.17
CA THR A 94 -3.54 2.03 -10.62
C THR A 94 -2.64 3.14 -10.10
N ILE A 95 -1.81 2.83 -9.10
CA ILE A 95 -0.91 3.79 -8.46
C ILE A 95 0.30 4.04 -9.35
N HIS A 96 0.65 5.31 -9.51
CA HIS A 96 1.88 5.72 -10.16
C HIS A 96 3.02 5.77 -9.14
N TRP A 97 3.69 4.64 -8.94
CA TRP A 97 4.73 4.48 -7.92
C TRP A 97 5.98 5.36 -8.14
N HIS A 98 6.23 5.80 -9.37
CA HIS A 98 7.32 6.73 -9.69
C HIS A 98 7.11 8.13 -9.10
N ASP A 99 5.88 8.50 -8.72
CA ASP A 99 5.62 9.75 -7.99
C ASP A 99 5.90 9.61 -6.48
N ILE A 100 6.09 8.39 -5.96
CA ILE A 100 6.23 8.09 -4.53
C ILE A 100 7.68 7.72 -4.19
N VAL A 101 8.33 6.91 -5.02
CA VAL A 101 9.73 6.51 -4.81
C VAL A 101 10.63 7.66 -5.22
N ARG A 102 11.52 8.11 -4.34
CA ARG A 102 12.39 9.28 -4.55
C ARG A 102 13.34 9.13 -5.73
N ASP A 103 13.94 7.95 -5.89
CA ASP A 103 14.86 7.63 -6.99
C ASP A 103 14.42 6.32 -7.68
N PRO A 104 13.36 6.35 -8.51
CA PRO A 104 12.83 5.16 -9.15
C PRO A 104 13.85 4.40 -10.02
N PRO A 105 14.73 5.06 -10.81
CA PRO A 105 15.77 4.36 -11.56
C PRO A 105 16.73 3.53 -10.71
N ALA A 106 16.95 3.92 -9.45
CA ALA A 106 17.82 3.22 -8.51
C ALA A 106 17.08 2.18 -7.63
N ALA A 107 15.76 2.02 -7.78
CA ALA A 107 14.92 1.22 -6.89
C ALA A 107 14.14 0.12 -7.64
N ASP A 108 14.13 -1.09 -7.09
CA ASP A 108 13.32 -2.20 -7.60
C ASP A 108 11.83 -1.97 -7.28
N ILE A 109 11.02 -1.57 -8.26
CA ILE A 109 9.56 -1.45 -8.11
C ILE A 109 8.90 -2.66 -8.80
N ILE A 110 8.64 -3.71 -8.01
CA ILE A 110 8.06 -4.97 -8.48
C ILE A 110 6.64 -5.08 -7.95
N ILE A 111 5.67 -4.85 -8.84
CA ILE A 111 4.25 -5.05 -8.58
C ILE A 111 3.77 -6.15 -9.51
N VAL A 112 3.59 -7.35 -8.97
CA VAL A 112 3.10 -8.49 -9.76
C VAL A 112 1.58 -8.38 -9.82
N PRO A 113 0.97 -8.22 -11.01
CA PRO A 113 -0.48 -8.20 -11.12
C PRO A 113 -1.01 -9.55 -10.67
N THR A 114 -1.71 -9.57 -9.53
CA THR A 114 -2.48 -10.76 -9.19
C THR A 114 -3.64 -10.84 -10.17
N ASN A 115 -3.82 -12.01 -10.77
CA ASN A 115 -5.05 -12.33 -11.48
C ASN A 115 -6.15 -12.43 -10.40
N THR A 116 -6.69 -11.26 -10.02
CA THR A 116 -7.54 -11.12 -8.84
C THR A 116 -8.75 -12.02 -9.02
N THR A 117 -9.01 -12.93 -8.09
CA THR A 117 -10.19 -13.81 -8.17
C THR A 117 -11.49 -13.07 -7.84
N VAL A 118 -11.44 -11.74 -7.69
CA VAL A 118 -12.54 -10.88 -7.28
C VAL A 118 -12.67 -9.73 -8.26
N ALA A 119 -13.90 -9.33 -8.53
CA ALA A 119 -14.16 -8.08 -9.23
C ALA A 119 -13.77 -6.89 -8.32
N CYS A 120 -12.69 -6.19 -8.68
CA CYS A 120 -12.34 -4.92 -8.06
C CYS A 120 -13.27 -3.81 -8.59
N GLY A 121 -13.63 -2.87 -7.72
CA GLY A 121 -14.31 -1.65 -8.14
C GLY A 121 -13.41 -0.78 -9.02
N ARG A 122 -14.00 0.24 -9.66
CA ARG A 122 -13.24 1.29 -10.35
C ARG A 122 -12.87 2.40 -9.36
N CYS A 123 -11.79 3.13 -9.66
CA CYS A 123 -11.50 4.37 -8.96
C CYS A 123 -12.65 5.38 -9.12
N HIS A 124 -12.76 6.31 -8.17
CA HIS A 124 -13.65 7.45 -8.33
C HIS A 124 -13.26 8.25 -9.59
N LYS A 125 -14.27 8.86 -10.25
CA LYS A 125 -14.08 9.61 -11.50
C LYS A 125 -13.09 10.76 -11.38
N SER A 126 -13.01 11.42 -10.22
CA SER A 126 -12.05 12.52 -9.99
C SER A 126 -10.60 12.06 -9.82
N CYS A 127 -10.36 10.76 -9.63
CA CYS A 127 -9.02 10.23 -9.45
C CYS A 127 -8.23 10.07 -10.76
N ASN A 128 -8.86 10.32 -11.92
CA ASN A 128 -8.25 10.12 -13.24
C ASN A 128 -7.56 8.74 -13.38
N GLY A 129 -8.19 7.72 -12.79
CA GLY A 129 -7.72 6.34 -12.83
C GLY A 129 -6.59 5.99 -11.87
N ARG A 130 -6.21 6.83 -10.89
CA ARG A 130 -5.17 6.52 -9.89
C ARG A 130 -5.72 6.60 -8.46
N CYS A 131 -5.88 5.47 -7.79
CA CYS A 131 -6.50 5.44 -6.47
C CYS A 131 -6.01 4.31 -5.57
N TRP A 132 -6.17 4.51 -4.27
CA TRP A 132 -5.99 3.51 -3.23
C TRP A 132 -7.29 2.78 -2.88
N GLY A 133 -8.43 3.26 -3.41
CA GLY A 133 -9.77 2.72 -3.18
C GLY A 133 -10.83 3.44 -4.01
N PRO A 134 -12.11 3.05 -3.91
CA PRO A 134 -13.17 3.52 -4.81
C PRO A 134 -13.66 4.95 -4.53
N SER A 135 -13.27 5.55 -3.40
CA SER A 135 -13.80 6.84 -2.94
C SER A 135 -12.93 8.02 -3.41
N GLU A 136 -13.53 9.20 -3.51
CA GLU A 136 -12.84 10.43 -3.93
C GLU A 136 -11.65 10.81 -3.04
N ASN A 137 -11.79 10.64 -1.73
CA ASN A 137 -10.70 10.90 -0.78
C ASN A 137 -9.59 9.83 -0.79
N GLN A 138 -9.66 8.85 -1.70
CA GLN A 138 -8.67 7.80 -1.87
C GLN A 138 -7.91 7.94 -3.20
N CYS A 139 -8.06 9.04 -3.91
CA CYS A 139 -7.24 9.32 -5.09
C CYS A 139 -5.75 9.43 -4.70
N GLN A 140 -4.86 9.02 -5.59
CA GLN A 140 -3.43 9.29 -5.41
C GLN A 140 -3.20 10.81 -5.48
N THR A 141 -2.61 11.38 -4.45
CA THR A 141 -2.17 12.77 -4.43
C THR A 141 -0.71 12.87 -4.84
N ARG A 142 -0.36 13.91 -5.58
CA ARG A 142 1.03 14.26 -5.89
C ARG A 142 1.38 15.49 -5.07
N GLU A 143 2.23 15.35 -4.06
CA GLU A 143 2.83 16.52 -3.42
C GLU A 143 3.90 17.05 -4.37
N TYR A 144 3.62 18.16 -5.04
CA TYR A 144 4.69 18.95 -5.64
C TYR A 144 5.49 19.51 -4.47
N LEU A 145 6.78 19.14 -4.38
CA LEU A 145 7.71 19.80 -3.48
C LEU A 145 7.68 21.31 -3.80
N SER A 146 7.02 22.09 -2.94
CA SER A 146 7.11 23.55 -2.89
C SER A 146 8.28 23.97 -2.03
#